data_AF-A0A1I1PX49-F1
#
_entry.id   AF-A0A1I1PX49-F1
#
_cell.length_a   1.000
_cell.length_b   1.000
_cell.length_c   1.000
_cell.angle_alpha   90.00
_cell.angle_beta   90.00
_cell.angle_gamma   90.00
#
_symmetry.space_group_name_H-M   'P 1'
#
loop_
_entity.id
_entity.type
_entity.pdbx_description
1 polymer ?
#
loop_
_entity_poly.entity_id
_entity_poly.type
_entity_poly.pdbx_seq_one_letter_code
_entity_poly.pdbx_strand_id
1 'polypeptide(L)' 'MYKIVSKRELTNNIFLIDIEAPRVAKSAKPDQLL' A
#
# COMPACT_ATOMS: atom_id res chain seq x y z
N MET A 1 4.40 9.08 -8.02
CA MET A 1 2.95 8.94 -8.28
C MET A 1 2.53 7.61 -7.71
N TYR A 2 1.47 7.58 -6.92
CA TYR A 2 0.94 6.36 -6.32
C TYR A 2 -0.30 5.94 -7.11
N LYS A 3 -0.41 4.65 -7.44
CA LYS A 3 -1.55 4.09 -8.15
C LYS A 3 -2.11 2.93 -7.34
N ILE A 4 -3.42 2.94 -7.10
CA ILE A 4 -4.08 1.80 -6.46
C ILE A 4 -4.24 0.70 -7.51
N VAL A 5 -3.68 -0.47 -7.21
CA VAL A 5 -3.75 -1.66 -8.09
C VAL A 5 -4.87 -2.58 -7.65
N SER A 6 -5.06 -2.72 -6.34
CA SER A 6 -6.10 -3.56 -5.77
C SER A 6 -6.68 -2.90 -4.51
N LYS A 7 -7.95 -3.17 -4.23
CA LYS A 7 -8.60 -2.79 -2.99
C LYS A 7 -9.54 -3.91 -2.58
N ARG A 8 -9.37 -4.42 -1.36
CA ARG A 8 -10.20 -5.46 -0.76
C ARG A 8 -10.65 -5.01 0.62
N GLU A 9 -11.95 -5.12 0.88
CA GLU A 9 -12.50 -4.93 2.23
C GLU A 9 -12.24 -6.19 3.07
N LEU A 10 -11.67 -6.00 4.26
CA LEU A 10 -11.42 -7.08 5.22
C LEU A 10 -12.55 -7.17 6.25
N THR A 11 -13.00 -6.01 6.75
CA THR A 11 -14.13 -5.86 7.66
C THR A 11 -14.61 -4.40 7.60
N ASN A 12 -15.66 -4.04 8.36
CA ASN A 12 -16.23 -2.69 8.37
C ASN A 12 -15.13 -1.63 8.51
N ASN A 13 -15.00 -0.78 7.49
CA ASN A 13 -14.03 0.31 7.39
C ASN A 13 -12.55 -0.09 7.40
N ILE A 14 -12.21 -1.38 7.23
CA ILE A 14 -10.82 -1.86 7.11
C ILE A 14 -10.60 -2.41 5.71
N PHE A 15 -9.63 -1.83 5.01
CA PHE A 15 -9.30 -2.18 3.63
C PHE A 15 -7.84 -2.59 3.52
N LEU A 16 -7.60 -3.69 2.83
CA LEU A 16 -6.29 -4.03 2.28
C LEU A 16 -6.18 -3.39 0.89
N ILE A 17 -5.16 -2.57 0.69
CA ILE A 17 -4.96 -1.83 -0.57
C ILE A 17 -3.55 -2.09 -1.08
N ASP A 18 -3.44 -2.65 -2.28
CA ASP A 18 -2.16 -2.76 -2.97
C ASP A 18 -1.94 -1.49 -3.79
N ILE A 19 -0.77 -0.87 -3.59
CA ILE A 19 -0.38 0.35 -4.30
C ILE A 19 0.92 0.16 -5.08
N GLU A 20 0.94 0.66 -6.31
CA GLU A 20 2.13 0.81 -7.12
C GLU A 20 2.83 2.12 -6.75
N ALA A 21 4.02 1.98 -6.18
CA ALA A 21 4.77 3.07 -5.57
C ALA A 21 6.29 2.91 -5.83
N PRO A 22 6.79 3.06 -7.07
CA PRO A 22 8.13 2.58 -7.47
C PRO A 22 9.29 3.16 -6.64
N ARG A 23 9.23 4.45 -6.29
CA ARG A 23 10.27 5.11 -5.48
C ARG A 23 10.31 4.57 -4.05
N VAL A 24 9.13 4.35 -3.48
CA VAL A 24 8.95 3.87 -2.10
C VAL A 24 9.27 2.38 -2.02
N ALA A 25 8.70 1.56 -2.91
CA ALA A 25 8.92 0.12 -2.96
C ALA A 25 10.42 -0.24 -3.04
N LYS A 26 11.21 0.56 -3.77
CA LYS A 26 12.66 0.37 -3.90
C LYS A 26 13.45 0.65 -2.61
N SER A 27 12.91 1.48 -1.71
CA SER A 27 13.63 1.98 -0.52
C SER A 27 12.94 1.62 0.79
N ALA A 28 11.87 0.82 0.74
CA ALA A 28 11.09 0.42 1.90
C ALA A 28 11.96 -0.44 2.83
N LYS A 29 12.09 0.03 4.08
CA LYS A 29 12.75 -0.72 5.14
C LYS A 29 11.69 -1.35 6.06
N PRO A 30 11.98 -2.51 6.66
CA PRO A 30 11.17 -3.00 7.77
C PRO A 30 11.11 -1.89 8.85
N ASP A 31 9.92 -1.71 9.44
CA ASP A 31 9.56 -0.66 10.40
C ASP A 31 9.33 0.77 9.86
N GLN A 32 9.41 0.99 8.54
CA GLN A 32 9.08 2.29 7.94
C GLN A 32 7.57 2.39 7.64
N LEU A 33 6.87 3.28 8.34
CA LEU A 33 5.48 3.64 8.03
C LEU A 33 5.40 4.49 6.74
N LEU A 34 4.36 4.24 5.94
CA LEU A 34 4.03 4.94 4.71
C LEU A 34 2.78 5.79 4.84
#